data_AF-A0A8C0U0U3-F1
#
_entry.id   AF-A0A8C0U0U3-F1
#
_cell.length_a   1.000
_cell.length_b   1.000
_cell.length_c   1.000
_cell.angle_alpha   90.00
_cell.angle_beta   90.00
_cell.angle_gamma   90.00
#
_symmetry.space_group_name_H-M   'P 1'
#
loop_
_entity.id
_entity.type
_entity.pdbx_description
1 polymer ?
#
loop_
_entity_poly.entity_id
_entity_poly.type
_entity_poly.pdbx_seq_one_letter_code
_entity_poly.pdbx_strand_id
1 'polypeptide(L)'
;MESKWSGLVLIISVCLGSFQAGASPLHECGERPEDWCRDVATAAKCGALELCRLTAWDRALGKGIPCHLCQVAVSVVGKILQDNRTEEKLRLFLDKRCQYLPFQDWSVKCKRMVDTGILVLVQLGKQVLSDPKVVCGTFKLCQPRDRPTGTLKYQQPPPGPSQDFADLIAPFMANVPLLLHPQDLPHGEAQETEEVCGDCLQLVTAVQQQLGTNTAFTWALVGHAKWVCETLTPDLAQRVRQPAGKGP
;
A
#
# COMPACT_ATOMS: atom_id res chain seq x y z
N MET A 1 52.96 -35.30 30.72
CA MET A 1 52.54 -34.81 29.38
C MET A 1 51.04 -35.00 29.13
N GLU A 2 50.24 -35.35 30.15
CA GLU A 2 48.81 -35.69 29.99
C GLU A 2 47.84 -34.53 30.27
N SER A 3 48.26 -33.44 30.92
CA SER A 3 47.34 -32.33 31.26
C SER A 3 47.01 -31.39 30.09
N LYS A 4 47.88 -31.32 29.06
CA LYS A 4 47.66 -30.46 27.88
C LYS A 4 46.68 -31.06 26.88
N TRP A 5 46.50 -32.38 26.86
CA TRP A 5 45.53 -33.05 25.99
C TRP A 5 44.10 -33.00 26.55
N SER A 6 43.92 -33.14 27.87
CA SER A 6 42.58 -32.95 28.47
C SER A 6 42.03 -31.54 28.23
N GLY A 7 42.88 -30.51 28.25
CA GLY A 7 42.45 -29.14 27.95
C GLY A 7 41.99 -28.94 26.49
N LEU A 8 42.71 -29.54 25.53
CA LEU A 8 42.36 -29.47 24.11
C LEU A 8 41.09 -30.29 23.79
N VAL A 9 40.91 -31.45 24.43
CA VAL A 9 39.71 -32.28 24.28
C VAL A 9 38.49 -31.58 24.88
N LEU A 10 38.63 -30.88 26.01
CA LEU A 10 37.55 -30.07 26.59
C LEU A 10 37.20 -28.86 25.72
N ILE A 11 38.19 -28.18 25.11
CA ILE A 11 37.93 -27.06 24.19
C ILE A 11 37.26 -27.55 22.90
N ILE A 12 37.68 -28.67 22.33
CA ILE A 12 37.04 -29.26 21.13
C ILE A 12 35.62 -29.74 21.46
N SER A 13 35.40 -30.31 22.64
CA SER A 13 34.05 -30.70 23.12
C SER A 13 33.14 -29.51 23.35
N VAL A 14 33.66 -28.37 23.80
CA VAL A 14 32.90 -27.11 23.94
C VAL A 14 32.65 -26.45 22.57
N CYS A 15 33.61 -26.50 21.65
CA CYS A 15 33.43 -25.96 20.29
C CYS A 15 32.44 -26.78 19.44
N LEU A 16 32.36 -28.10 19.64
CA LEU A 16 31.35 -28.95 19.01
C LEU A 16 30.00 -28.88 19.75
N GLY A 17 29.99 -28.51 21.04
CA GLY A 17 28.77 -28.28 21.83
C GLY A 17 28.10 -26.92 21.61
N SER A 18 28.81 -25.98 20.99
CA SER A 18 28.27 -24.66 20.61
C SER A 18 27.69 -24.63 19.19
N PHE A 19 27.71 -25.74 18.45
CA PHE A 19 26.70 -26.00 17.43
C PHE A 19 25.42 -26.51 18.11
N GLN A 20 24.91 -25.75 19.09
CA GLN A 20 23.48 -25.60 19.12
C GLN A 20 23.15 -24.88 17.82
N ALA A 21 22.82 -25.66 16.80
CA ALA A 21 21.81 -25.25 15.85
C ALA A 21 20.73 -24.60 16.72
N GLY A 22 20.66 -23.26 16.66
CA GLY A 22 19.56 -22.56 17.29
C GLY A 22 18.34 -23.28 16.80
N ALA A 23 17.57 -23.86 17.72
CA ALA A 23 16.29 -24.46 17.39
C ALA A 23 15.41 -23.32 16.87
N SER A 24 15.56 -23.01 15.58
CA SER A 24 14.61 -22.25 14.82
C SER A 24 13.41 -23.18 14.72
N PRO A 25 12.23 -22.77 15.19
CA PRO A 25 11.03 -23.59 15.13
C PRO A 25 10.57 -23.64 13.67
N LEU A 26 11.28 -24.35 12.80
CA LEU A 26 11.07 -24.29 11.36
C LEU A 26 11.36 -25.61 10.65
N HIS A 27 11.11 -26.77 11.28
CA HIS A 27 11.07 -28.04 10.54
C HIS A 27 9.97 -28.01 9.45
N GLU A 28 8.94 -27.17 9.61
CA GLU A 28 7.82 -27.07 8.66
C GLU A 28 8.09 -26.24 7.40
N CYS A 29 9.23 -25.56 7.30
CA CYS A 29 9.55 -24.74 6.15
C CYS A 29 10.64 -25.43 5.33
N GLY A 30 10.27 -25.86 4.12
CA GLY A 30 11.19 -26.51 3.19
C GLY A 30 12.35 -25.59 2.79
N GLU A 31 13.44 -26.18 2.33
CA GLU A 31 14.64 -25.44 1.93
C GLU A 31 14.44 -24.66 0.63
N ARG A 32 13.42 -25.01 -0.18
CA ARG A 32 13.21 -24.43 -1.51
C ARG A 32 12.23 -23.25 -1.47
N PRO A 33 12.48 -22.17 -2.26
CA PRO A 33 11.56 -21.04 -2.42
C PRO A 33 10.11 -21.38 -2.71
N GLU A 34 9.90 -22.46 -3.46
CA GLU A 34 8.58 -22.94 -3.85
C GLU A 34 7.78 -23.48 -2.64
N ASP A 35 8.46 -24.01 -1.62
CA ASP A 35 7.83 -24.62 -0.45
C ASP A 35 7.28 -23.58 0.51
N TRP A 36 8.00 -22.47 0.70
CA TRP A 36 7.55 -21.37 1.55
C TRP A 36 6.72 -20.32 0.80
N CYS A 37 6.83 -20.21 -0.53
CA CYS A 37 5.95 -19.35 -1.34
C CYS A 37 4.70 -20.03 -1.90
N ARG A 38 4.33 -21.21 -1.37
CA ARG A 38 3.09 -21.89 -1.75
C ARG A 38 1.85 -21.07 -1.39
N ASP A 39 1.82 -20.48 -0.20
CA ASP A 39 0.69 -19.70 0.32
C ASP A 39 1.13 -18.69 1.39
N VAL A 40 0.29 -17.68 1.62
CA VAL A 40 0.53 -16.55 2.54
C VAL A 40 0.79 -17.02 3.97
N ALA A 41 0.05 -18.03 4.43
CA ALA A 41 0.19 -18.56 5.79
C ALA A 41 1.55 -19.24 5.98
N THR A 42 1.97 -20.04 5.00
CA THR A 42 3.28 -20.70 5.01
C THR A 42 4.41 -19.67 4.90
N ALA A 43 4.34 -18.69 3.99
CA ALA A 43 5.39 -17.67 3.89
C ALA A 43 5.52 -16.80 5.15
N ALA A 44 4.39 -16.47 5.80
CA ALA A 44 4.40 -15.76 7.07
C ALA A 44 5.02 -16.61 8.18
N LYS A 45 4.63 -17.89 8.28
CA LYS A 45 5.20 -18.85 9.24
C LYS A 45 6.70 -19.07 9.02
N CYS A 46 7.15 -19.00 7.77
CA CYS A 46 8.54 -19.15 7.36
C CYS A 46 9.34 -17.84 7.35
N GLY A 47 8.76 -16.70 7.75
CA GLY A 47 9.44 -15.40 7.78
C GLY A 47 9.84 -14.86 6.40
N ALA A 48 9.16 -15.32 5.35
CA ALA A 48 9.55 -15.07 3.97
C ALA A 48 8.44 -14.40 3.13
N LEU A 49 7.47 -13.81 3.83
CA LEU A 49 6.31 -13.14 3.25
C LEU A 49 6.69 -12.05 2.23
N GLU A 50 7.63 -11.17 2.58
CA GLU A 50 8.09 -10.10 1.68
C GLU A 50 8.80 -10.65 0.44
N LEU A 51 9.60 -11.70 0.61
CA LEU A 51 10.31 -12.34 -0.49
C LEU A 51 9.35 -13.03 -1.45
N CYS A 52 8.35 -13.75 -0.93
CA CYS A 52 7.30 -14.37 -1.75
C CYS A 52 6.43 -13.34 -2.47
N ARG A 53 6.07 -12.24 -1.79
CA ARG A 53 5.33 -11.14 -2.41
C ARG A 53 6.07 -10.63 -3.64
N LEU A 54 7.34 -10.24 -3.49
CA LEU A 54 8.11 -9.62 -4.57
C LEU A 54 8.51 -10.57 -5.70
N THR A 55 8.68 -11.87 -5.41
CA THR A 55 9.33 -12.80 -6.36
C THR A 55 8.42 -13.91 -6.88
N ALA A 56 7.41 -14.31 -6.10
CA ALA A 56 6.54 -15.45 -6.41
C ALA A 56 5.08 -15.03 -6.69
N TRP A 57 4.49 -14.14 -5.89
CA TRP A 57 3.07 -13.78 -5.99
C TRP A 57 2.78 -12.48 -6.74
N ASP A 58 3.65 -11.47 -6.70
CA ASP A 58 3.51 -10.31 -7.60
C ASP A 58 3.63 -10.74 -9.07
N ARG A 59 4.30 -11.87 -9.34
CA ARG A 59 4.27 -12.54 -10.65
C ARG A 59 2.97 -13.32 -10.91
N ALA A 60 2.27 -13.78 -9.87
CA ALA A 60 0.95 -14.42 -9.95
C ALA A 60 -0.20 -13.41 -10.08
N LEU A 61 0.02 -12.14 -9.72
CA LEU A 61 -0.63 -10.97 -10.31
C LEU A 61 -0.22 -10.76 -11.79
N GLY A 62 0.36 -11.77 -12.45
CA GLY A 62 0.34 -11.92 -13.90
C GLY A 62 -1.09 -12.22 -14.33
N LYS A 63 -1.94 -11.22 -14.58
CA LYS A 63 -1.68 -10.09 -15.49
C LYS A 63 -2.18 -8.79 -14.88
N GLY A 64 -1.31 -7.98 -14.28
CA GLY A 64 -1.59 -6.58 -14.00
C GLY A 64 -2.17 -5.93 -15.26
N ILE A 65 -3.07 -4.96 -15.09
CA ILE A 65 -3.76 -4.27 -16.20
C ILE A 65 -2.75 -4.04 -17.32
N PRO A 66 -2.91 -4.68 -18.50
CA PRO A 66 -1.90 -4.59 -19.54
C PRO A 66 -1.63 -3.13 -19.87
N CYS A 67 -0.37 -2.76 -20.09
CA CYS A 67 0.04 -1.40 -20.44
C CYS A 67 -0.85 -0.80 -21.55
N HIS A 68 -1.24 -1.60 -22.54
CA HIS A 68 -2.18 -1.20 -23.60
C HIS A 68 -3.57 -0.86 -23.06
N LEU A 69 -4.12 -1.65 -22.13
CA LEU A 69 -5.43 -1.40 -21.54
C LEU A 69 -5.43 -0.13 -20.68
N CYS A 70 -4.35 0.11 -19.92
CA CYS A 70 -4.17 1.40 -19.23
C CYS A 70 -4.16 2.56 -20.22
N GLN A 71 -3.39 2.47 -21.32
CA GLN A 71 -3.33 3.53 -22.32
C GLN A 71 -4.69 3.81 -22.96
N VAL A 72 -5.47 2.75 -23.24
CA VAL A 72 -6.84 2.89 -23.76
C VAL A 72 -7.72 3.59 -22.73
N ALA A 73 -7.71 3.16 -21.47
CA ALA A 73 -8.51 3.79 -20.41
C ALA A 73 -8.16 5.27 -20.23
N VAL A 74 -6.87 5.58 -20.13
CA VAL A 74 -6.35 6.96 -20.03
C VAL A 74 -6.75 7.79 -21.25
N SER A 75 -6.71 7.22 -22.45
CA SER A 75 -7.15 7.90 -23.67
C SER A 75 -8.66 8.15 -23.70
N VAL A 76 -9.47 7.21 -23.22
CA VAL A 76 -10.93 7.39 -23.14
C VAL A 76 -11.27 8.47 -22.12
N VAL A 77 -10.66 8.43 -20.93
CA VAL A 77 -10.84 9.47 -19.90
C VAL A 77 -10.43 10.83 -20.44
N GLY A 78 -9.28 10.91 -21.11
CA GLY A 78 -8.83 12.15 -21.73
C GLY A 78 -9.80 12.71 -22.77
N LYS A 79 -10.43 11.84 -23.58
CA LYS A 79 -11.48 12.25 -24.54
C LYS A 79 -12.75 12.74 -23.85
N ILE A 80 -13.18 12.05 -22.80
CA ILE A 80 -14.36 12.44 -22.00
C ILE A 80 -14.12 13.82 -21.37
N LEU A 81 -12.92 14.08 -20.84
CA LEU A 81 -12.54 15.37 -20.26
C LEU A 81 -12.42 16.51 -21.28
N GLN A 82 -12.29 16.20 -22.58
CA GLN A 82 -12.32 17.20 -23.66
C GLN A 82 -13.70 17.36 -24.32
N ASP A 83 -14.69 16.58 -23.91
CA ASP A 83 -16.05 16.78 -24.38
C ASP A 83 -16.67 17.97 -23.65
N ASN A 84 -16.98 19.04 -24.38
CA ASN A 84 -17.67 20.23 -23.86
C ASN A 84 -18.97 19.87 -23.12
N ARG A 85 -19.64 18.75 -23.48
CA ARG A 85 -20.84 18.28 -22.77
C ARG A 85 -20.50 17.74 -21.37
N THR A 86 -19.37 17.07 -21.22
CA THR A 86 -18.87 16.62 -19.91
C THR A 86 -18.49 17.81 -19.05
N GLU A 87 -17.81 18.80 -19.64
CA GLU A 87 -17.46 20.06 -18.98
C GLU A 87 -18.69 20.75 -18.40
N GLU A 88 -19.72 20.98 -19.23
CA GLU A 88 -20.97 21.63 -18.85
C GLU A 88 -21.69 20.86 -17.74
N LYS A 89 -21.81 19.53 -17.87
CA LYS A 89 -22.47 18.69 -16.85
C LYS A 89 -21.76 18.74 -15.51
N LEU A 90 -20.43 18.65 -15.51
CA LEU A 90 -19.64 18.67 -14.29
C LEU A 90 -19.70 20.06 -13.63
N ARG A 91 -19.61 21.12 -14.43
CA ARG A 91 -19.78 22.50 -13.95
C ARG A 91 -21.14 22.72 -13.31
N LEU A 92 -22.22 22.34 -13.99
CA LEU A 92 -23.59 22.48 -13.47
C LEU A 92 -23.82 21.66 -12.20
N PHE A 93 -23.28 20.44 -12.14
CA PHE A 93 -23.37 19.61 -10.95
C PHE A 93 -22.69 20.29 -9.75
N LEU A 94 -21.45 20.74 -9.92
CA LEU A 94 -20.69 21.37 -8.84
C LEU A 94 -21.23 22.76 -8.47
N ASP A 95 -21.67 23.55 -9.44
CA ASP A 95 -22.28 24.87 -9.22
C ASP A 95 -23.61 24.75 -8.43
N LYS A 96 -24.42 23.73 -8.72
CA LYS A 96 -25.59 23.40 -7.88
C LYS A 96 -25.20 23.06 -6.46
N ARG A 97 -24.10 22.32 -6.27
CA ARG A 97 -23.61 22.00 -4.91
C ARG A 97 -23.17 23.24 -4.15
N CYS A 98 -22.60 24.24 -4.82
CA CYS A 98 -22.25 25.52 -4.22
C CYS A 98 -23.46 26.30 -3.66
N GLN A 99 -24.68 26.02 -4.14
CA GLN A 99 -25.91 26.70 -3.68
C GLN A 99 -26.40 26.18 -2.32
N TYR A 100 -25.94 25.01 -1.87
CA TYR A 100 -26.27 24.47 -0.55
C TYR A 100 -25.38 25.04 0.58
N LEU A 101 -24.42 25.92 0.26
CA LEU A 101 -23.57 26.54 1.26
C LEU A 101 -24.36 27.60 2.05
N PRO A 102 -24.21 27.65 3.38
CA PRO A 102 -25.04 28.48 4.26
C PRO A 102 -24.79 29.99 4.13
N PHE A 103 -23.65 30.39 3.56
CA PHE A 103 -23.27 31.79 3.40
C PHE A 103 -23.06 32.15 1.93
N GLN A 104 -23.56 33.32 1.53
CA GLN A 104 -23.48 33.80 0.14
C GLN A 104 -22.02 33.92 -0.34
N ASP A 105 -21.13 34.45 0.49
CA ASP A 105 -19.71 34.60 0.14
C ASP A 105 -19.03 33.25 -0.12
N TRP A 106 -19.43 32.21 0.61
CA TRP A 106 -18.90 30.86 0.42
C TRP A 106 -19.44 30.25 -0.86
N SER A 107 -20.71 30.50 -1.18
CA SER A 107 -21.29 30.11 -2.46
C SER A 107 -20.51 30.76 -3.61
N VAL A 108 -20.31 32.07 -3.58
CA VAL A 108 -19.54 32.79 -4.63
C VAL A 108 -18.10 32.26 -4.75
N LYS A 109 -17.42 32.02 -3.63
CA LYS A 109 -16.07 31.46 -3.63
C LYS A 109 -16.04 30.04 -4.20
N CYS A 110 -17.02 29.20 -3.85
CA CYS A 110 -17.18 27.86 -4.39
C CYS A 110 -17.38 27.89 -5.90
N LYS A 111 -18.26 28.75 -6.41
CA LYS A 111 -18.50 28.90 -7.85
C LYS A 111 -17.22 29.27 -8.61
N ARG A 112 -16.45 30.22 -8.08
CA ARG A 112 -15.16 30.60 -8.66
C ARG A 112 -14.16 29.42 -8.68
N MET A 113 -14.14 28.61 -7.62
CA MET A 113 -13.31 27.40 -7.56
C MET A 113 -13.76 26.37 -8.59
N VAL A 114 -15.07 26.16 -8.75
CA VAL A 114 -15.63 25.27 -9.77
C VAL A 114 -15.21 25.72 -11.16
N ASP A 115 -15.43 26.99 -11.50
CA ASP A 115 -15.07 27.55 -12.81
C ASP A 115 -13.58 27.36 -13.12
N THR A 116 -12.72 27.60 -12.13
CA THR A 116 -11.26 27.43 -12.29
C THR A 116 -10.88 25.96 -12.37
N GLY A 117 -11.45 25.11 -11.53
CA GLY A 117 -11.16 23.68 -11.46
C GLY A 117 -11.56 22.94 -12.74
N ILE A 118 -12.71 23.30 -13.32
CA ILE A 118 -13.18 22.75 -14.60
C ILE A 118 -12.18 23.09 -15.72
N LEU A 119 -11.70 24.34 -15.80
CA LEU A 119 -10.68 24.73 -16.78
C LEU A 119 -9.37 23.93 -16.62
N VAL A 120 -8.95 23.69 -15.38
CA VAL A 120 -7.77 22.86 -15.08
C VAL A 120 -8.00 21.41 -15.49
N LEU A 121 -9.18 20.83 -15.25
CA LEU A 121 -9.50 19.47 -15.67
C LEU A 121 -9.47 19.30 -17.20
N VAL A 122 -9.97 20.28 -17.95
CA VAL A 122 -9.91 20.28 -19.42
C VAL A 122 -8.46 20.40 -19.91
N GLN A 123 -7.65 21.26 -19.27
CA GLN A 123 -6.21 21.38 -19.53
C GLN A 123 -5.46 20.06 -19.25
N LEU A 124 -5.75 19.42 -18.12
CA LEU A 124 -5.18 18.11 -17.77
C LEU A 124 -5.62 17.03 -18.77
N GLY A 125 -6.87 17.04 -19.21
CA GLY A 125 -7.35 16.15 -20.27
C GLY A 125 -6.54 16.25 -21.56
N LYS A 126 -6.11 17.46 -21.94
CA LYS A 126 -5.19 17.70 -23.09
C LYS A 126 -3.82 17.07 -22.87
N GLN A 127 -3.23 17.25 -21.69
CA GLN A 127 -1.92 16.68 -21.37
C GLN A 127 -1.96 15.16 -21.33
N VAL A 128 -2.99 14.59 -20.69
CA VAL A 128 -3.21 13.15 -20.55
C VAL A 128 -3.43 12.47 -21.91
N LEU A 129 -4.14 13.12 -22.84
CA LEU A 129 -4.30 12.63 -24.22
C LEU A 129 -3.02 12.65 -25.03
N SER A 130 -2.10 13.57 -24.73
CA SER A 130 -0.88 13.75 -25.51
C SER A 130 0.12 12.63 -25.26
N ASP A 131 0.15 12.08 -24.03
CA ASP A 131 1.03 10.96 -23.68
C ASP A 131 0.42 10.03 -22.61
N PRO A 132 -0.49 9.12 -23.01
CA PRO A 132 -1.06 8.14 -22.10
C PRO A 132 -0.02 7.15 -21.56
N LYS A 133 1.13 7.00 -22.21
CA LYS A 133 2.22 6.12 -21.73
C LYS A 133 2.90 6.70 -20.50
N VAL A 134 3.10 8.01 -20.44
CA VAL A 134 3.65 8.68 -19.25
C VAL A 134 2.74 8.48 -18.05
N VAL A 135 1.44 8.69 -18.21
CA VAL A 135 0.45 8.47 -17.14
C VAL A 135 0.47 7.02 -16.67
N CYS A 136 0.39 6.06 -17.60
CA CYS A 136 0.47 4.64 -17.25
C CYS A 136 1.82 4.20 -16.69
N GLY A 137 2.89 4.93 -17.01
CA GLY A 137 4.23 4.72 -16.45
C GLY A 137 4.32 5.18 -15.00
N THR A 138 3.66 6.28 -14.63
CA THR A 138 3.52 6.73 -13.24
C THR A 138 2.82 5.66 -12.40
N PHE A 139 1.78 5.04 -12.93
CA PHE A 139 1.08 3.92 -12.28
C PHE A 139 1.82 2.58 -12.38
N LYS A 140 3.05 2.55 -12.91
CA LYS A 140 3.88 1.35 -13.11
C LYS A 140 3.20 0.25 -13.97
N LEU A 141 2.15 0.61 -14.72
CA LEU A 141 1.43 -0.27 -15.65
C LEU A 141 2.14 -0.34 -17.01
N CYS A 142 2.91 0.69 -17.36
CA CYS A 142 3.81 0.71 -18.51
C CYS A 142 5.25 0.89 -18.02
N GLN A 143 6.09 -0.13 -18.14
CA GLN A 143 7.51 0.06 -17.91
C GLN A 143 8.17 0.67 -19.16
N PRO A 144 9.11 1.63 -18.99
CA PRO A 144 10.05 1.96 -20.05
C PRO A 144 10.70 0.66 -20.53
N ARG A 145 10.79 0.46 -21.85
CA ARG A 145 11.51 -0.69 -22.39
C ARG A 145 13.01 -0.51 -22.11
N ASP A 146 13.47 -0.93 -20.96
CA ASP A 146 14.81 -1.50 -20.86
C ASP A 146 14.69 -2.93 -21.35
N ARG A 147 15.12 -3.18 -22.60
CA ARG A 147 15.18 -4.52 -23.17
C ARG A 147 15.99 -5.42 -22.22
N PRO A 148 15.43 -6.49 -21.66
CA PRO A 148 16.23 -7.49 -21.00
C PRO A 148 16.82 -8.40 -22.08
N THR A 149 17.97 -8.02 -22.64
CA THR A 149 18.81 -8.96 -23.37
C THR A 149 20.26 -8.54 -23.26
N GLY A 150 21.01 -9.23 -22.40
CA GLY A 150 22.47 -9.27 -22.45
C GLY A 150 23.19 -8.43 -21.39
N THR A 151 23.89 -9.15 -20.51
CA THR A 151 25.07 -8.74 -19.71
C THR A 151 24.91 -7.70 -18.60
N LEU A 152 25.07 -8.19 -17.36
CA LEU A 152 25.45 -7.40 -16.19
C LEU A 152 26.75 -6.62 -16.47
N LYS A 153 26.68 -5.29 -16.44
CA LYS A 153 27.82 -4.43 -16.16
C LYS A 153 27.35 -3.34 -15.19
N TYR A 154 27.70 -3.52 -13.93
CA TYR A 154 27.60 -2.49 -12.91
C TYR A 154 28.66 -1.42 -13.21
N GLN A 155 28.22 -0.19 -13.41
CA GLN A 155 29.03 1.01 -13.19
C GLN A 155 28.26 1.89 -12.21
N GLN A 156 28.90 2.20 -11.10
CA GLN A 156 28.35 3.03 -10.03
C GLN A 156 28.22 4.48 -10.52
N PRO A 157 27.05 5.14 -10.42
CA PRO A 157 26.92 6.56 -10.70
C PRO A 157 27.39 7.43 -9.51
N PRO A 158 27.86 8.66 -9.76
CA PRO A 158 28.38 9.56 -8.73
C PRO A 158 27.28 10.09 -7.78
N PRO A 159 27.63 10.52 -6.55
CA PRO A 159 26.63 10.97 -5.57
C PRO A 159 26.03 12.32 -5.97
N GLY A 160 24.72 12.34 -6.22
CA GLY A 160 23.90 13.55 -6.37
C GLY A 160 23.02 13.77 -5.12
N PRO A 161 22.63 15.01 -4.81
CA PRO A 161 21.99 15.35 -3.53
C PRO A 161 20.58 14.76 -3.43
N SER A 162 20.29 14.16 -2.28
CA SER A 162 18.98 13.68 -1.87
C SER A 162 18.07 14.87 -1.55
N GLN A 163 17.11 15.17 -2.42
CA GLN A 163 15.95 15.97 -2.04
C GLN A 163 14.78 15.05 -1.74
N ASP A 164 14.38 15.07 -0.48
CA ASP A 164 13.40 14.17 0.10
C ASP A 164 12.00 14.57 -0.38
N PHE A 165 11.34 13.65 -1.09
CA PHE A 165 10.02 13.89 -1.70
C PHE A 165 8.95 14.26 -0.66
N ALA A 166 9.18 13.90 0.61
CA ALA A 166 8.34 14.25 1.75
C ALA A 166 8.22 15.76 1.98
N ASP A 167 9.28 16.54 1.74
CA ASP A 167 9.27 18.01 1.92
C ASP A 167 8.43 18.71 0.85
N LEU A 168 8.29 18.12 -0.34
CA LEU A 168 7.50 18.69 -1.44
C LEU A 168 5.99 18.54 -1.24
N ILE A 169 5.54 17.56 -0.45
CA ILE A 169 4.12 17.21 -0.30
C ILE A 169 3.50 17.61 1.05
N ALA A 170 4.33 17.98 2.03
CA ALA A 170 3.89 18.49 3.33
C ALA A 170 2.88 19.67 3.27
N PRO A 171 3.03 20.68 2.38
CA PRO A 171 2.11 21.83 2.37
C PRO A 171 0.70 21.51 1.86
N PHE A 172 0.52 20.38 1.14
CA PHE A 172 -0.79 19.97 0.61
C PHE A 172 -1.58 19.12 1.61
N MET A 173 -0.89 18.40 2.50
CA MET A 173 -1.50 17.53 3.52
C MET A 173 -2.05 18.31 4.72
N ALA A 174 -1.53 19.53 4.97
CA ALA A 174 -1.90 20.33 6.14
C ALA A 174 -3.31 20.96 6.08
N ASN A 175 -3.95 21.01 4.90
CA ASN A 175 -5.19 21.77 4.68
C ASN A 175 -6.46 20.90 4.48
N VAL A 176 -6.44 19.61 4.80
CA VAL A 176 -7.61 18.72 4.63
C VAL A 176 -8.02 18.09 5.98
N PRO A 177 -8.84 18.78 6.80
CA PRO A 177 -9.18 18.34 8.16
C PRO A 177 -10.12 17.11 8.25
N LEU A 178 -10.54 16.51 7.13
CA LEU A 178 -11.59 15.48 7.10
C LEU A 178 -11.13 14.05 6.78
N LEU A 179 -9.82 13.78 6.69
CA LEU A 179 -9.32 12.41 6.52
C LEU A 179 -9.31 11.57 7.82
N LEU A 180 -9.76 12.13 8.95
CA LEU A 180 -9.66 11.48 10.27
C LEU A 180 -10.98 11.17 10.96
N HIS A 181 -12.15 11.54 10.41
CA HIS A 181 -13.45 11.24 11.05
C HIS A 181 -14.57 10.95 10.02
N PRO A 182 -14.96 9.68 9.82
CA PRO A 182 -16.20 9.34 9.14
C PRO A 182 -17.39 9.67 10.06
N GLN A 183 -18.38 10.39 9.55
CA GLN A 183 -19.70 10.53 10.18
C GLN A 183 -20.67 9.70 9.34
N ASP A 184 -21.25 8.65 9.94
CA ASP A 184 -22.29 7.84 9.33
C ASP A 184 -23.66 8.53 9.44
N LEU A 185 -24.39 8.66 8.32
CA LEU A 185 -25.87 8.57 8.21
C LEU A 185 -26.37 8.82 6.76
N PRO A 186 -27.61 8.42 6.41
CA PRO A 186 -28.13 7.08 6.20
C PRO A 186 -28.41 6.78 4.70
N HIS A 187 -28.75 5.51 4.43
CA HIS A 187 -28.97 4.89 3.12
C HIS A 187 -29.79 5.69 2.09
N GLY A 188 -29.25 5.75 0.88
CA GLY A 188 -29.98 5.95 -0.36
C GLY A 188 -29.42 4.99 -1.41
N GLU A 189 -30.25 4.03 -1.83
CA GLU A 189 -29.93 2.98 -2.78
C GLU A 189 -29.42 3.55 -4.11
N ALA A 190 -28.20 3.17 -4.49
CA ALA A 190 -27.71 3.24 -5.85
C ALA A 190 -26.93 1.94 -6.10
N GLN A 191 -27.64 1.01 -6.71
CA GLN A 191 -27.20 -0.31 -7.14
C GLN A 191 -26.12 -0.18 -8.21
N GLU A 192 -24.89 -0.60 -7.88
CA GLU A 192 -23.87 -1.20 -8.77
C GLU A 192 -22.49 -1.27 -8.07
N THR A 193 -22.28 -2.26 -7.19
CA THR A 193 -21.00 -2.99 -6.92
C THR A 193 -21.19 -3.93 -5.73
N GLU A 194 -21.82 -5.09 -5.95
CA GLU A 194 -22.05 -6.09 -4.91
C GLU A 194 -21.24 -7.37 -5.15
N GLU A 195 -19.92 -7.24 -5.32
CA GLU A 195 -18.98 -8.36 -5.19
C GLU A 195 -17.87 -8.02 -4.18
N VAL A 196 -17.29 -6.82 -4.29
CA VAL A 196 -16.23 -6.36 -3.36
C VAL A 196 -16.71 -6.25 -1.91
N CYS A 197 -17.97 -5.84 -1.68
CA CYS A 197 -18.54 -5.79 -0.33
C CYS A 197 -18.75 -7.20 0.25
N GLY A 198 -19.14 -8.15 -0.60
CA GLY A 198 -19.32 -9.56 -0.21
C GLY A 198 -18.01 -10.19 0.25
N ASP A 199 -16.94 -10.04 -0.52
CA ASP A 199 -15.62 -10.58 -0.17
C ASP A 199 -15.06 -9.94 1.12
N CYS A 200 -15.22 -8.63 1.27
CA CYS A 200 -14.82 -7.92 2.49
C CYS A 200 -15.61 -8.41 3.71
N LEU A 201 -16.93 -8.59 3.58
CA LEU A 201 -17.79 -9.08 4.66
C LEU A 201 -17.41 -10.51 5.07
N GLN A 202 -17.19 -11.39 4.09
CA GLN A 202 -16.73 -12.76 4.32
C GLN A 202 -15.39 -12.79 5.06
N LEU A 203 -14.43 -11.96 4.64
CA LEU A 203 -13.13 -11.87 5.30
C LEU A 203 -13.25 -11.36 6.75
N VAL A 204 -14.04 -10.31 6.99
CA VAL A 204 -14.25 -9.75 8.33
C VAL A 204 -14.89 -10.79 9.25
N THR A 205 -15.92 -11.50 8.79
CA THR A 205 -16.56 -12.56 9.57
C THR A 205 -15.59 -13.72 9.88
N ALA A 206 -14.76 -14.12 8.91
CA ALA A 206 -13.76 -15.17 9.14
C ALA A 206 -12.70 -14.76 10.19
N VAL A 207 -12.23 -13.51 10.13
CA VAL A 207 -11.27 -12.96 11.11
C VAL A 207 -11.91 -12.87 12.49
N GLN A 208 -13.15 -12.39 12.60
CA GLN A 208 -13.88 -12.33 13.87
C GLN A 208 -14.06 -13.72 14.49
N GLN A 209 -14.37 -14.73 13.69
CA GLN A 209 -14.51 -16.10 14.15
C GLN A 209 -13.18 -16.67 14.69
N GLN A 210 -12.07 -16.44 13.98
CA GLN A 210 -10.75 -16.90 14.42
C GLN A 210 -10.29 -16.19 15.70
N LEU A 211 -10.59 -14.90 15.87
CA LEU A 211 -10.29 -14.18 17.11
C LEU A 211 -11.01 -14.75 18.33
N GLY A 212 -12.24 -15.22 18.15
CA GLY A 212 -13.03 -15.81 19.24
C GLY A 212 -12.67 -17.27 19.58
N THR A 213 -12.05 -18.01 18.67
CA THR A 213 -11.89 -19.47 18.81
C THR A 213 -10.44 -19.94 18.82
N ASN A 214 -9.50 -19.16 18.30
CA ASN A 214 -8.12 -19.58 18.08
C ASN A 214 -7.13 -18.65 18.79
N THR A 215 -6.64 -19.08 19.94
CA THR A 215 -5.69 -18.30 20.76
C THR A 215 -4.36 -18.06 20.06
N ALA A 216 -3.89 -19.01 19.23
CA ALA A 216 -2.64 -18.85 18.48
C ALA A 216 -2.77 -17.77 17.40
N PHE A 217 -3.91 -17.72 16.71
CA PHE A 217 -4.22 -16.64 15.76
C PHE A 217 -4.27 -15.28 16.45
N THR A 218 -4.93 -15.19 17.61
CA THR A 218 -5.00 -13.95 18.39
C THR A 218 -3.60 -13.49 18.84
N TRP A 219 -2.75 -14.39 19.32
CA TRP A 219 -1.37 -14.05 19.71
C TRP A 219 -0.51 -13.59 18.53
N ALA A 220 -0.63 -14.24 17.37
CA ALA A 220 0.06 -13.83 16.15
C ALA A 220 -0.38 -12.44 15.70
N LEU A 221 -1.70 -12.16 15.73
CA LEU A 221 -2.25 -10.86 15.36
C LEU A 221 -1.79 -9.76 16.33
N VAL A 222 -1.80 -10.02 17.63
CA VAL A 222 -1.31 -9.08 18.66
C VAL A 222 0.19 -8.82 18.47
N GLY A 223 0.98 -9.85 18.18
CA GLY A 223 2.41 -9.71 17.89
C GLY A 223 2.68 -8.84 16.66
N HIS A 224 1.93 -9.06 15.57
CA HIS A 224 2.02 -8.24 14.37
C HIS A 224 1.59 -6.79 14.63
N ALA A 225 0.48 -6.58 15.33
CA ALA A 225 0.01 -5.26 15.71
C ALA A 225 1.04 -4.51 16.57
N LYS A 226 1.68 -5.21 17.52
CA LYS A 226 2.76 -4.64 18.34
C LYS A 226 3.97 -4.23 17.51
N TRP A 227 4.40 -5.08 16.57
CA TRP A 227 5.50 -4.75 15.64
C TRP A 227 5.18 -3.51 14.81
N VAL A 228 3.98 -3.44 14.22
CA VAL A 228 3.52 -2.24 13.48
C VAL A 228 3.54 -1.01 14.39
N CYS A 229 3.07 -1.13 15.63
CA CYS A 229 3.11 -0.03 16.60
C CYS A 229 4.52 0.47 16.91
N GLU A 230 5.51 -0.43 16.96
CA GLU A 230 6.90 -0.09 17.22
C GLU A 230 7.58 0.58 16.02
N THR A 231 7.09 0.35 14.80
CA THR A 231 7.56 1.03 13.58
C THR A 231 6.96 2.42 13.34
N LEU A 232 5.91 2.79 14.09
CA LEU A 232 5.31 4.12 14.01
C LEU A 232 6.22 5.18 14.66
N THR A 233 6.07 6.44 14.25
CA THR A 233 6.76 7.56 14.89
C THR A 233 6.41 7.64 16.38
N PRO A 234 7.31 8.16 17.25
CA PRO A 234 7.15 8.09 18.70
C PRO A 234 5.80 8.63 19.21
N ASP A 235 5.27 9.68 18.58
CA ASP A 235 3.99 10.31 18.93
C ASP A 235 2.79 9.39 18.67
N LEU A 236 2.78 8.70 17.53
CA LEU A 236 1.74 7.73 17.16
C LEU A 236 1.84 6.45 17.98
N ALA A 237 3.05 5.94 18.21
CA ALA A 237 3.28 4.77 19.06
C ALA A 237 2.81 5.02 20.50
N GLN A 238 2.98 6.25 21.02
CA GLN A 238 2.49 6.64 22.34
C GLN A 238 0.96 6.70 22.41
N ARG A 239 0.30 7.17 21.35
CA ARG A 239 -1.18 7.21 21.27
C ARG A 239 -1.79 5.80 21.22
N VAL A 240 -1.17 4.86 20.50
CA VAL A 240 -1.69 3.48 20.39
C VAL A 240 -1.45 2.68 21.69
N ARG A 241 -0.40 3.00 22.44
CA ARG A 241 -0.13 2.38 23.76
C ARG A 241 -1.07 2.88 24.86
N GLN A 242 -1.78 3.98 24.66
CA GLN A 242 -2.75 4.47 25.62
C GLN A 242 -4.07 3.71 25.45
N PRO A 243 -4.54 2.95 26.46
CA PRO A 243 -5.87 2.36 26.39
C PRO A 243 -6.91 3.48 26.29
N ALA A 244 -7.79 3.38 25.30
CA ALA A 244 -8.96 4.25 25.15
C ALA A 244 -9.82 4.15 26.42
N GLY A 245 -9.63 5.05 27.38
CA GLY A 245 -10.34 4.98 28.66
C GLY A 245 -9.76 5.75 29.84
N LYS A 246 -8.71 6.56 29.69
CA LYS A 246 -8.35 7.59 30.68
C LYS A 246 -8.20 8.94 30.02
N GLY A 247 -9.34 9.60 29.80
CA GLY A 247 -9.36 11.06 29.73
C GLY A 247 -9.23 11.67 31.13
N PRO A 248 -8.79 12.93 31.25
CA PRO A 248 -8.95 13.71 32.48
C PRO A 248 -10.44 13.87 32.85
#